data_AF-A0A2D0N5S3-F1
#
_entry.id   AF-A0A2D0N5S3-F1
#
_cell.length_a   1.000
_cell.length_b   1.000
_cell.length_c   1.000
_cell.angle_alpha   90.00
_cell.angle_beta   90.00
_cell.angle_gamma   90.00
#
_symmetry.space_group_name_H-M   'P 1'
#
loop_
_entity.id
_entity.type
_entity.pdbx_description
1 polymer ?
#
loop_
_entity_poly.entity_id
_entity_poly.type
_entity_poly.pdbx_seq_one_letter_code
_entity_poly.pdbx_strand_id
1 'polypeptide(L)'
;MKSIKGLLTIIGLLSLGFVGGFFTHRQVTIQQVQKVREIGQAPGFQRHLLQFLEPSADQREQLEPIISRYAQQMGEQWREHRAERKVLVDAMHEEIKPLLTSDQLQKLDDFSKRFRTRRDKNGKSRREKRPEQTGLEQ
;
A
#
# COMPACT_ATOMS: atom_id res chain seq x y z
N MET A 1 -25.68 28.89 -35.20
CA MET A 1 -26.43 28.06 -34.21
C MET A 1 -26.46 26.55 -34.52
N LYS A 2 -26.45 26.09 -35.79
CA LYS A 2 -26.40 24.64 -36.12
C LYS A 2 -25.09 23.96 -35.68
N SER A 3 -23.95 24.64 -35.78
CA SER A 3 -22.61 24.10 -35.46
C SER A 3 -22.38 23.88 -33.95
N ILE A 4 -22.98 24.72 -33.10
CA ILE A 4 -22.90 24.59 -31.63
C ILE A 4 -23.60 23.32 -31.14
N LYS A 5 -24.76 22.99 -31.73
CA LYS A 5 -25.49 21.77 -31.39
C LYS A 5 -24.68 20.52 -31.74
N GLY A 6 -24.02 20.50 -32.90
CA GLY A 6 -23.13 19.40 -33.29
C GLY A 6 -21.90 19.26 -32.37
N LEU A 7 -21.28 20.37 -31.98
CA LEU A 7 -20.14 20.38 -31.06
C LEU A 7 -20.52 19.83 -29.68
N LEU A 8 -21.69 20.20 -29.15
CA LEU A 8 -22.23 19.68 -27.89
C LEU A 8 -22.45 18.17 -27.94
N THR A 9 -22.97 17.63 -29.04
CA THR A 9 -23.17 16.19 -29.21
C THR A 9 -21.84 15.43 -29.21
N ILE A 10 -20.82 15.95 -29.90
CA ILE A 10 -19.49 15.33 -29.96
C ILE A 10 -18.83 15.33 -28.58
N ILE A 11 -18.89 16.45 -27.85
CA ILE A 11 -18.34 16.56 -26.49
C ILE A 11 -19.06 15.61 -25.53
N GLY A 12 -20.38 15.48 -25.65
CA GLY A 12 -21.17 14.54 -24.85
C GLY A 12 -20.75 13.09 -25.09
N LEU A 13 -20.60 12.70 -26.36
CA LEU A 13 -20.18 11.34 -26.73
C LEU A 13 -18.74 11.03 -26.27
N LEU A 14 -17.84 12.01 -26.42
CA LEU A 14 -16.45 11.89 -25.98
C LEU A 14 -16.36 11.78 -24.45
N SER A 15 -17.14 12.56 -23.72
CA SER A 15 -17.16 12.53 -22.25
C SER A 15 -17.70 11.20 -21.74
N LEU A 16 -18.73 10.63 -22.37
CA LEU A 16 -19.26 9.31 -22.03
C LEU A 16 -18.23 8.19 -22.24
N GLY A 17 -17.53 8.20 -23.38
CA GLY A 17 -16.45 7.25 -23.66
C GLY A 17 -15.26 7.41 -22.70
N PHE A 18 -14.89 8.64 -22.38
CA PHE A 18 -13.79 8.95 -21.47
C PHE A 18 -14.09 8.54 -20.02
N VAL A 19 -15.28 8.87 -19.50
CA VAL A 19 -15.69 8.48 -18.15
C VAL A 19 -15.80 6.95 -18.04
N GLY A 20 -16.36 6.27 -19.05
CA GLY A 20 -16.44 4.81 -19.09
C GLY A 20 -15.05 4.13 -19.10
N GLY A 21 -14.12 4.64 -19.92
CA GLY A 21 -12.75 4.14 -19.97
C GLY A 21 -11.97 4.40 -18.67
N PHE A 22 -12.10 5.59 -18.10
CA PHE A 22 -11.41 5.98 -16.86
C PHE A 22 -11.88 5.16 -15.65
N PHE A 23 -13.17 4.87 -15.53
CA PHE A 23 -13.71 4.04 -14.44
C PHE A 23 -13.20 2.60 -14.51
N THR A 24 -13.15 2.02 -15.72
CA THR A 24 -12.63 0.66 -15.95
C THR A 24 -11.15 0.57 -15.58
N HIS A 25 -10.33 1.54 -16.00
CA HIS A 25 -8.90 1.58 -15.68
C HIS A 25 -8.64 1.72 -14.17
N ARG A 26 -9.47 2.50 -13.46
CA ARG A 26 -9.33 2.73 -12.02
C ARG A 26 -9.58 1.46 -11.21
N GLN A 27 -10.57 0.65 -11.55
CA GLN A 27 -10.85 -0.61 -10.83
C GLN A 27 -9.74 -1.66 -11.05
N VAL A 28 -9.26 -1.83 -12.28
CA VAL A 28 -8.19 -2.80 -12.59
C VAL A 28 -6.88 -2.42 -11.90
N THR A 29 -6.54 -1.14 -11.88
CA THR A 29 -5.32 -0.65 -11.19
C THR A 29 -5.38 -0.89 -9.68
N ILE A 30 -6.54 -0.73 -9.05
CA ILE A 30 -6.70 -0.95 -7.60
C ILE A 30 -6.51 -2.43 -7.25
N GLN A 31 -7.02 -3.37 -8.06
CA GLN A 31 -6.85 -4.81 -7.83
C GLN A 31 -5.40 -5.27 -7.98
N GLN A 32 -4.67 -4.75 -8.97
CA GLN A 32 -3.26 -5.08 -9.17
C GLN A 32 -2.39 -4.55 -8.01
N VAL A 33 -2.66 -3.34 -7.53
CA VAL A 33 -1.97 -2.76 -6.37
C VAL A 33 -2.27 -3.54 -5.08
N GLN A 34 -3.49 -4.05 -4.92
CA GLN A 34 -3.84 -4.91 -3.78
C GLN A 34 -3.10 -6.26 -3.85
N LYS A 35 -3.04 -6.90 -5.02
CA LYS A 35 -2.30 -8.16 -5.22
C LYS A 35 -0.81 -7.99 -4.92
N VAL A 36 -0.18 -6.93 -5.41
CA VAL A 36 1.24 -6.62 -5.09
C VAL A 36 1.44 -6.33 -3.60
N ARG A 37 0.46 -5.68 -2.96
CA ARG A 37 0.51 -5.39 -1.52
C ARG A 37 0.30 -6.65 -0.67
N GLU A 38 -0.51 -7.61 -1.12
CA GLU A 38 -0.67 -8.91 -0.48
C GLU A 38 0.59 -9.77 -0.65
N ILE A 39 1.17 -9.82 -1.85
CA ILE A 39 2.46 -10.51 -2.11
C ILE A 39 3.59 -9.91 -1.27
N GLY A 40 3.59 -8.58 -1.06
CA GLY A 40 4.55 -7.90 -0.19
C GLY A 40 4.35 -8.16 1.32
N GLN A 41 3.32 -8.91 1.72
CA GLN A 41 3.12 -9.38 3.09
C GLN A 41 3.44 -10.88 3.15
N ALA A 42 4.10 -11.33 4.23
CA ALA A 42 4.55 -12.71 4.39
C ALA A 42 3.46 -13.77 4.06
N PRO A 43 2.19 -13.64 4.52
CA PRO A 43 1.17 -14.64 4.19
C PRO A 43 0.76 -14.65 2.71
N GLY A 44 0.80 -13.50 2.04
CA GLY A 44 0.38 -13.39 0.64
C GLY A 44 1.44 -13.87 -0.34
N PHE A 45 2.74 -13.72 -0.02
CA PHE A 45 3.81 -14.34 -0.80
C PHE A 45 3.69 -15.87 -0.81
N GLN A 46 3.56 -16.48 0.38
CA GLN A 46 3.43 -17.92 0.52
C GLN A 46 2.22 -18.45 -0.27
N ARG A 47 1.05 -17.82 -0.09
CA ARG A 47 -0.17 -18.21 -0.82
C ARG A 47 0.02 -18.11 -2.33
N HIS A 48 0.65 -17.03 -2.81
CA HIS A 48 0.80 -16.82 -4.24
C HIS A 48 1.78 -17.82 -4.88
N LEU A 49 2.89 -18.12 -4.20
CA LEU A 49 3.88 -19.07 -4.71
C LEU A 49 3.34 -20.50 -4.71
N LEU A 50 2.64 -20.92 -3.64
CA LEU A 50 1.99 -22.23 -3.60
C LEU A 50 0.85 -22.36 -4.63
N GLN A 51 0.15 -21.27 -4.93
CA GLN A 51 -0.87 -21.27 -5.99
C GLN A 51 -0.24 -21.34 -7.38
N PHE A 52 0.93 -20.73 -7.59
CA PHE A 52 1.63 -20.76 -8.87
C PHE A 52 2.28 -22.10 -9.15
N LEU A 53 2.84 -22.75 -8.13
CA LEU A 53 3.54 -24.02 -8.26
C LEU A 53 2.61 -25.24 -8.31
N GLU A 54 1.37 -25.10 -7.83
CA GLU A 54 0.37 -26.18 -7.75
C GLU A 54 0.95 -27.53 -7.24
N PRO A 55 1.67 -27.56 -6.09
CA PRO A 55 2.36 -28.75 -5.64
C PRO A 55 1.38 -29.85 -5.21
N SER A 56 1.82 -31.12 -5.30
CA SER A 56 1.10 -32.24 -4.70
C SER A 56 1.00 -32.10 -3.17
N ALA A 57 0.16 -32.91 -2.51
CA ALA A 57 0.01 -32.86 -1.05
C ALA A 57 1.36 -33.08 -0.32
N ASP A 58 2.11 -34.10 -0.74
CA ASP A 58 3.41 -34.44 -0.15
C ASP A 58 4.46 -33.35 -0.41
N GLN A 59 4.45 -32.75 -1.61
CA GLN A 59 5.33 -31.63 -1.93
C GLN A 59 4.96 -30.37 -1.15
N ARG A 60 3.67 -30.12 -0.94
CA ARG A 60 3.19 -28.97 -0.16
C ARG A 60 3.69 -29.04 1.27
N GLU A 61 3.62 -30.20 1.91
CA GLU A 61 4.09 -30.39 3.29
C GLU A 61 5.59 -30.05 3.44
N GLN A 62 6.39 -30.35 2.42
CA GLN A 62 7.82 -30.02 2.40
C GLN A 62 8.10 -28.55 2.04
N LEU A 63 7.34 -27.98 1.10
CA LEU A 63 7.55 -26.62 0.59
C LEU A 63 7.04 -25.54 1.54
N GLU A 64 5.94 -25.80 2.24
CA GLU A 64 5.29 -24.83 3.12
C GLU A 64 6.22 -24.24 4.19
N PRO A 65 6.96 -25.03 5.00
CA PRO A 65 7.86 -24.48 6.01
C PRO A 65 9.01 -23.67 5.39
N ILE A 66 9.51 -24.07 4.21
CA ILE A 66 10.58 -23.37 3.50
C ILE A 66 10.07 -21.99 3.04
N ILE A 67 8.95 -21.99 2.33
CA ILE A 67 8.36 -20.76 1.77
C ILE A 67 7.96 -19.81 2.91
N SER A 68 7.39 -20.33 3.99
CA SER A 68 6.97 -19.53 5.14
C SER A 68 8.15 -18.78 5.79
N ARG A 69 9.29 -19.46 5.99
CA ARG A 69 10.51 -18.85 6.54
C ARG A 69 11.00 -17.68 5.69
N TYR A 70 11.11 -17.88 4.37
CA TYR A 70 11.57 -16.83 3.47
C TYR A 70 10.54 -15.69 3.33
N ALA A 71 9.25 -16.02 3.35
CA ALA A 71 8.19 -15.02 3.34
C ALA A 71 8.25 -14.10 4.57
N GLN A 72 8.56 -14.67 5.75
CA GLN A 72 8.79 -13.89 6.97
C GLN A 72 10.01 -12.98 6.84
N GLN A 73 11.15 -13.51 6.39
CA GLN A 73 12.38 -12.73 6.19
C GLN A 73 12.18 -11.57 5.21
N MET A 74 11.50 -11.81 4.08
CA MET A 74 11.13 -10.75 3.14
C MET A 74 10.21 -9.71 3.77
N GLY A 75 9.25 -10.13 4.59
CA GLY A 75 8.37 -9.23 5.32
C GLY A 75 9.11 -8.32 6.31
N GLU A 76 10.11 -8.85 7.01
CA GLU A 76 10.98 -8.10 7.91
C GLU A 76 11.85 -7.11 7.16
N GLN A 77 12.51 -7.54 6.07
CA GLN A 77 13.30 -6.67 5.21
C GLN A 77 12.46 -5.53 4.61
N TRP A 78 11.23 -5.82 4.17
CA TRP A 78 10.31 -4.79 3.67
C TRP A 78 9.93 -3.76 4.73
N ARG A 79 9.78 -4.19 5.98
CA ARG A 79 9.46 -3.31 7.11
C ARG A 79 10.64 -2.38 7.41
N GLU A 80 11.85 -2.92 7.41
CA GLU A 80 13.10 -2.18 7.64
C GLU A 80 13.33 -1.15 6.53
N HIS A 81 13.35 -1.56 5.26
CA HIS A 81 13.49 -0.64 4.13
C HIS A 81 12.42 0.45 4.10
N ARG A 82 11.18 0.15 4.53
CA ARG A 82 10.14 1.18 4.64
C ARG A 82 10.46 2.21 5.73
N ALA A 83 11.06 1.79 6.83
CA ALA A 83 11.49 2.68 7.90
C ALA A 83 12.66 3.56 7.44
N GLU A 84 13.68 2.97 6.83
CA GLU A 84 14.83 3.70 6.26
C GLU A 84 14.38 4.72 5.22
N ARG A 85 13.53 4.31 4.27
CA ARG A 85 12.98 5.21 3.25
C ARG A 85 12.20 6.37 3.86
N LYS A 86 11.50 6.15 4.97
CA LYS A 86 10.80 7.24 5.68
C LYS A 86 11.79 8.26 6.22
N VAL A 87 12.88 7.81 6.85
CA VAL A 87 13.93 8.69 7.37
C VAL A 87 14.53 9.54 6.24
N LEU A 88 14.84 8.93 5.10
CA LEU A 88 15.37 9.66 3.94
C LEU A 88 14.39 10.71 3.39
N VAL A 89 13.10 10.35 3.27
CA VAL A 89 12.07 11.29 2.80
C VAL A 89 11.85 12.44 3.79
N ASP A 90 11.86 12.17 5.10
CA ASP A 90 11.71 13.21 6.11
C ASP A 90 12.94 14.15 6.11
N ALA A 91 14.16 13.62 5.95
CA ALA A 91 15.37 14.43 5.84
C ALA A 91 15.35 15.33 4.60
N MET A 92 15.05 14.76 3.43
CA MET A 92 14.89 15.51 2.18
C MET A 92 13.80 16.59 2.30
N HIS A 93 12.68 16.28 2.96
CA HIS A 93 11.60 17.24 3.18
C HIS A 93 12.11 18.48 3.94
N GLU A 94 12.81 18.30 5.06
CA GLU A 94 13.32 19.43 5.85
C GLU A 94 14.40 20.23 5.10
N GLU A 95 15.23 19.57 4.30
CA GLU A 95 16.29 20.21 3.52
C GLU A 95 15.74 21.12 2.41
N ILE A 96 14.70 20.68 1.70
CA ILE A 96 14.13 21.45 0.57
C ILE A 96 13.08 22.47 1.02
N LYS A 97 12.42 22.26 2.17
CA LYS A 97 11.39 23.14 2.73
C LYS A 97 11.72 24.63 2.71
N PRO A 98 12.91 25.10 3.15
CA PRO A 98 13.23 26.53 3.16
C PRO A 98 13.40 27.15 1.76
N LEU A 99 13.53 26.33 0.71
CA LEU A 99 13.74 26.79 -0.67
C LEU A 99 12.43 26.95 -1.45
N LEU A 100 11.29 26.60 -0.83
CA LEU A 100 10.00 26.54 -1.50
C LEU A 100 9.15 27.77 -1.22
N THR A 101 8.32 28.13 -2.19
CA THR A 101 7.28 29.13 -2.01
C THR A 101 6.14 28.56 -1.15
N SER A 102 5.31 29.46 -0.60
CA SER A 102 4.13 29.10 0.20
C SER A 102 3.20 28.10 -0.51
N ASP A 103 2.98 28.28 -1.82
CA ASP A 103 2.14 27.40 -2.64
C ASP A 103 2.77 26.00 -2.87
N GLN A 104 4.10 25.92 -2.83
CA GLN A 104 4.84 24.68 -3.01
C GLN A 104 4.95 23.87 -1.71
N LEU A 105 4.96 24.54 -0.55
CA LEU A 105 4.96 23.89 0.76
C LEU A 105 3.77 22.95 0.94
N GLN A 106 2.57 23.37 0.52
CA GLN A 106 1.38 22.51 0.63
C GLN A 106 1.51 21.24 -0.23
N LYS A 107 2.11 21.35 -1.42
CA LYS A 107 2.37 20.20 -2.30
C LYS A 107 3.40 19.25 -1.68
N LEU A 108 4.42 19.80 -1.04
CA LEU A 108 5.45 19.03 -0.33
C LEU A 108 4.86 18.28 0.88
N ASP A 109 3.97 18.92 1.64
CA ASP A 109 3.27 18.29 2.75
C ASP A 109 2.39 17.13 2.29
N ASP A 110 1.61 17.31 1.23
CA ASP A 110 0.77 16.25 0.68
C ASP A 110 1.57 15.10 0.09
N PHE A 111 2.75 15.38 -0.48
CA PHE A 111 3.71 14.36 -0.88
C PHE A 111 4.17 13.54 0.33
N SER A 112 4.61 14.19 1.43
CA SER A 112 5.10 13.51 2.63
C SER A 112 4.03 12.63 3.32
N LYS A 113 2.76 13.08 3.33
CA LYS A 113 1.63 12.34 3.93
C LYS A 113 1.43 10.96 3.30
N ARG A 114 1.73 10.80 2.00
CA ARG A 114 1.65 9.50 1.30
C ARG A 114 2.64 8.47 1.84
N PHE A 115 3.75 8.92 2.43
CA PHE A 115 4.76 8.06 3.03
C PHE A 115 4.52 7.82 4.54
N ARG A 116 3.84 8.75 5.24
CA ARG A 116 3.57 8.66 6.69
C ARG A 116 2.37 7.77 7.05
N THR A 117 1.32 7.74 6.21
CA THR A 117 -0.02 7.17 6.54
C THR A 117 -0.13 5.64 6.69
N ARG A 118 0.96 4.85 6.55
CA ARG A 118 0.89 3.39 6.70
C ARG A 118 1.18 2.84 8.10
N ARG A 119 1.58 3.67 9.08
CA ARG A 119 1.96 3.22 10.43
C ARG A 119 0.81 3.26 11.45
N ASP A 120 -0.19 4.12 11.29
CA ASP A 120 -1.13 4.40 12.39
C ASP A 120 -2.36 3.49 12.48
N LYS A 121 -2.71 2.74 11.43
CA LYS A 121 -3.91 1.86 11.49
C LYS A 121 -3.65 0.51 12.17
N ASN A 122 -2.40 0.04 12.25
CA ASN A 122 -2.08 -1.27 12.85
C ASN A 122 -1.40 -1.19 14.23
N GLY A 123 -1.04 0.00 14.72
CA GLY A 123 -0.32 0.17 15.99
C GLY A 123 -1.20 0.34 17.24
N LYS A 124 -2.50 0.61 17.08
CA LYS A 124 -3.40 0.96 18.20
C LYS A 124 -4.07 -0.21 18.92
N SER A 125 -3.91 -1.47 18.48
CA SER A 125 -4.55 -2.61 19.17
C SER A 125 -3.62 -3.40 20.11
N ARG A 126 -2.33 -3.06 20.23
CA ARG A 126 -1.35 -3.84 21.03
C ARG A 126 -0.79 -3.12 22.26
N ARG A 127 -1.36 -1.99 22.64
CA ARG A 127 -1.19 -1.33 23.94
C ARG A 127 -2.61 -1.32 24.50
N GLU A 128 -3.05 -2.24 25.34
CA GLU A 128 -2.74 -2.26 26.77
C GLU A 128 -3.48 -3.46 27.40
N LYS A 129 -2.76 -4.56 27.65
CA LYS A 129 -3.10 -5.50 28.73
C LYS A 129 -1.87 -5.57 29.61
N ARG A 130 -1.73 -4.57 30.47
CA ARG A 130 -0.84 -4.64 31.64
C ARG A 130 -1.45 -5.72 32.54
N PRO A 131 -0.74 -6.82 32.86
CA PRO A 131 -1.27 -7.79 33.81
C PRO A 131 -1.44 -7.09 35.15
N GLU A 132 -2.64 -7.20 35.73
CA GLU A 132 -2.88 -6.86 37.12
C GLU A 132 -1.86 -7.61 37.97
N GLN A 133 -1.13 -6.86 38.79
CA GLN A 133 -0.34 -7.45 39.86
C GLN A 133 -1.34 -8.07 40.84
N THR A 134 -1.47 -9.39 40.78
CA THR A 134 -2.13 -10.18 41.82
C THR A 134 -1.32 -10.01 43.11
N GLY A 135 -1.74 -9.06 43.95
CA GLY A 135 -1.30 -8.96 45.32
C GLY A 135 -2.01 -10.03 46.15
N LEU A 136 -1.35 -11.17 46.33
CA LEU A 136 -1.64 -12.11 47.42
C LEU A 136 -0.30 -12.45 48.07
N GLU A 137 0.16 -11.56 48.95
CA GLU A 137 0.95 -11.94 50.13
C GLU A 137 0.57 -10.99 51.27
N GLN A 138 -0.32 -11.48 52.13
CA GLN A 138 -0.19 -11.54 53.59
C GLN A 138 -1.40 -12.23 54.20
#